data_AF-A0A673FUT0-F1
#
_entry.id   AF-A0A673FUT0-F1
#
_cell.length_a   1.000
_cell.length_b   1.000
_cell.length_c   1.000
_cell.angle_alpha   90.00
_cell.angle_beta   90.00
_cell.angle_gamma   90.00
#
_symmetry.space_group_name_H-M   'P 1'
#
loop_
_entity.id
_entity.type
_entity.pdbx_description
1 polymer ?
#
loop_
_entity_poly.entity_id
_entity_poly.type
_entity_poly.pdbx_seq_one_letter_code
_entity_poly.pdbx_strand_id
1 'polypeptide(L)'
;ELLFQSLSLHCRQCALVTSSSHVVRVVAHSSVFRVVRKPAEFLNRSESPAIIFWGPSTKIGRDAKGTLYRLIQRVSMTYSNLSFFFISPGKMQRFDTLFQKETGRDRKKSQSWLSTGWFTMVIAIEMCDNIKVYGMVPPNHCGKRPQPKRLPYHYYKPRGPDECVTYLQNERGRRGSHHRFITEKQVFARWAKQYNIRFNYFTRFYCVNKNYVNCNS
;
A
#
# COMPACT_ATOMS: atom_id res chain seq x y z
N GLU A 1 -0.39 -22.01 -3.86
CA GLU A 1 0.09 -20.70 -4.36
C GLU A 1 -1.09 -19.82 -4.72
N LEU A 2 -0.91 -18.54 -5.07
CA LEU A 2 -1.83 -17.82 -5.98
C LEU A 2 -1.77 -18.42 -7.41
N LEU A 3 -1.75 -19.75 -7.50
CA LEU A 3 -1.88 -20.52 -8.73
C LEU A 3 -3.37 -20.64 -8.99
N PHE A 4 -3.80 -20.15 -10.15
CA PHE A 4 -5.01 -20.62 -10.84
C PHE A 4 -6.37 -20.52 -10.13
N GLN A 5 -6.59 -19.49 -9.32
CA GLN A 5 -7.93 -18.93 -9.24
C GLN A 5 -7.83 -17.45 -9.59
N SER A 6 -8.68 -17.01 -10.51
CA SER A 6 -9.21 -15.64 -10.48
C SER A 6 -9.40 -15.27 -9.01
N LEU A 7 -9.01 -14.07 -8.58
CA LEU A 7 -9.41 -13.60 -7.26
C LEU A 7 -10.95 -13.70 -7.24
N SER A 8 -11.50 -14.73 -6.60
CA SER A 8 -12.94 -14.89 -6.38
C SER A 8 -13.48 -13.79 -5.45
N LEU A 9 -12.59 -12.96 -4.95
CA LEU A 9 -12.82 -11.67 -4.33
C LEU A 9 -13.01 -10.60 -5.42
N HIS A 10 -14.07 -10.69 -6.22
CA HIS A 10 -14.54 -9.54 -7.00
C HIS A 10 -15.38 -8.66 -6.10
N CYS A 11 -14.90 -7.46 -5.80
CA CYS A 11 -15.56 -6.50 -4.92
C CYS A 11 -16.10 -5.35 -5.78
N ARG A 12 -17.43 -5.22 -5.94
CA ARG A 12 -18.01 -4.10 -6.71
C ARG A 12 -17.56 -2.71 -6.24
N GLN A 13 -17.24 -2.56 -4.96
CA GLN A 13 -16.75 -1.32 -4.36
C GLN A 13 -15.56 -1.57 -3.43
N CYS A 14 -14.48 -0.82 -3.63
CA CYS A 14 -13.31 -0.84 -2.77
C CYS A 14 -13.06 0.54 -2.18
N ALA A 15 -12.86 0.59 -0.87
CA ALA A 15 -12.20 1.71 -0.22
C ALA A 15 -10.71 1.36 -0.10
N LEU A 16 -9.83 2.31 -0.43
CA LEU A 16 -8.39 2.30 -0.20
C LEU A 16 -8.09 3.42 0.79
N VAL A 17 -7.83 3.06 2.03
CA VAL A 17 -7.59 3.88 3.19
C VAL A 17 -6.21 3.43 3.65
N THR A 18 -5.32 4.39 3.85
CA THR A 18 -3.95 4.13 4.34
C THR A 18 -3.90 3.57 5.77
N SER A 19 -5.06 3.15 6.33
CA SER A 19 -5.46 3.40 7.71
C SER A 19 -6.77 2.68 8.17
N SER A 20 -6.96 1.41 7.85
CA SER A 20 -7.91 0.48 8.52
C SER A 20 -9.44 0.57 8.30
N SER A 21 -9.96 0.11 7.16
CA SER A 21 -11.30 -0.52 7.10
C SER A 21 -11.52 -1.24 5.78
N HIS A 22 -10.78 -2.32 5.50
CA HIS A 22 -10.86 -3.03 4.21
C HIS A 22 -10.96 -4.52 4.35
N VAL A 23 -11.71 -5.12 3.43
CA VAL A 23 -11.78 -6.56 3.18
C VAL A 23 -10.39 -7.18 3.01
N VAL A 24 -9.40 -6.42 2.50
CA VAL A 24 -8.04 -6.90 2.17
C VAL A 24 -6.95 -5.98 2.71
N ARG A 25 -5.91 -6.55 3.34
CA ARG A 25 -4.69 -5.84 3.78
C ARG A 25 -3.48 -6.25 2.95
N VAL A 26 -2.78 -5.29 2.34
CA VAL A 26 -1.54 -5.55 1.58
C VAL A 26 -0.32 -5.26 2.46
N VAL A 27 0.60 -6.22 2.58
CA VAL A 27 1.75 -6.17 3.51
C VAL A 27 3.06 -6.47 2.79
N ALA A 28 3.99 -5.52 2.83
CA ALA A 28 5.36 -5.75 2.34
C ALA A 28 6.12 -6.73 3.26
N HIS A 29 7.02 -7.53 2.69
CA HIS A 29 7.87 -8.46 3.44
C HIS A 29 8.62 -7.80 4.61
N SER A 30 9.08 -6.56 4.42
CA SER A 30 9.76 -5.76 5.46
C SER A 30 8.85 -5.38 6.64
N SER A 31 7.53 -5.44 6.47
CA SER A 31 6.54 -5.13 7.50
C SER A 31 5.97 -6.36 8.21
N VAL A 32 6.33 -7.58 7.79
CA VAL A 32 5.76 -8.83 8.34
C VAL A 32 5.95 -8.91 9.86
N PHE A 33 7.16 -8.67 10.36
CA PHE A 33 7.42 -8.71 11.81
C PHE A 33 6.57 -7.70 12.59
N ARG A 34 6.33 -6.50 12.03
CA ARG A 34 5.48 -5.49 12.67
C ARG A 34 4.04 -5.96 12.80
N VAL A 35 3.52 -6.61 11.76
CA VAL A 35 2.17 -7.18 11.74
C VAL A 35 2.04 -8.30 12.78
N VAL A 36 2.98 -9.25 12.77
CA VAL A 36 2.94 -10.42 13.64
C VAL A 36 3.14 -10.07 15.13
N ARG A 37 3.97 -9.04 15.44
CA ARG A 37 4.20 -8.60 16.82
C ARG A 37 3.04 -7.82 17.44
N LYS A 38 2.04 -7.43 16.64
CA LYS A 38 0.88 -6.65 17.11
C LYS A 38 -0.43 -7.26 16.57
N PRO A 39 -0.76 -8.49 16.97
CA PRO A 39 -1.94 -9.19 16.46
C PRO A 39 -3.25 -8.44 16.77
N ALA A 40 -3.37 -7.81 17.95
CA ALA A 40 -4.54 -7.01 18.30
C ALA A 40 -4.80 -5.84 17.32
N GLU A 41 -3.74 -5.26 16.74
CA GLU A 41 -3.83 -4.14 15.80
C GLU A 41 -4.10 -4.61 14.36
N PHE A 42 -3.56 -5.77 13.97
CA PHE A 42 -3.47 -6.17 12.55
C PHE A 42 -4.14 -7.48 12.17
N LEU A 43 -4.38 -8.41 13.12
CA LEU A 43 -4.87 -9.77 12.87
C LEU A 43 -6.21 -10.04 13.58
N ASN A 44 -6.43 -9.50 14.79
CA ASN A 44 -7.65 -9.75 15.57
C ASN A 44 -8.83 -8.87 15.15
N ARG A 45 -8.75 -8.18 14.02
CA ARG A 45 -9.84 -7.32 13.52
C ARG A 45 -10.72 -8.11 12.54
N SER A 46 -12.02 -8.16 12.80
CA SER A 46 -13.02 -8.82 11.95
C SER A 46 -13.21 -8.17 10.57
N GLU A 47 -12.69 -6.96 10.38
CA GLU A 47 -12.94 -6.15 9.18
C GLU A 47 -12.03 -6.50 7.97
N SER A 48 -10.97 -7.29 8.17
CA SER A 48 -10.01 -7.66 7.11
C SER A 48 -9.84 -9.18 7.00
N PRO A 49 -10.79 -9.91 6.39
CA PRO A 49 -10.71 -11.36 6.26
C PRO A 49 -9.55 -11.84 5.38
N ALA A 50 -8.86 -10.97 4.63
CA ALA A 50 -7.73 -11.35 3.78
C ALA A 50 -6.49 -10.47 3.95
N ILE A 51 -5.30 -11.10 3.92
CA ILE A 51 -3.99 -10.44 3.95
C ILE A 51 -3.15 -10.92 2.76
N ILE A 52 -2.68 -9.98 1.94
CA ILE A 52 -1.83 -10.24 0.77
C ILE A 52 -0.41 -9.77 1.07
N PHE A 53 0.55 -10.68 1.03
CA PHE A 53 1.96 -10.41 1.24
C PHE A 53 2.71 -10.25 -0.09
N TRP A 54 3.66 -9.31 -0.13
CA TRP A 54 4.50 -9.08 -1.30
C TRP A 54 5.97 -8.84 -0.93
N GLY A 55 6.89 -9.20 -1.83
CA GLY A 55 8.33 -9.09 -1.60
C GLY A 55 9.15 -10.05 -2.45
N PRO A 56 10.49 -10.05 -2.29
CA PRO A 56 11.37 -10.93 -3.04
C PRO A 56 11.06 -12.41 -2.80
N SER A 57 11.15 -13.23 -3.84
CA SER A 57 10.96 -14.69 -3.75
C SER A 57 11.90 -15.33 -2.74
N THR A 58 13.12 -14.82 -2.59
CA THR A 58 14.10 -15.30 -1.59
C THR A 58 13.67 -15.05 -0.15
N LYS A 59 12.73 -14.13 0.10
CA LYS A 59 12.25 -13.79 1.45
C LYS A 59 10.89 -14.40 1.75
N ILE A 60 9.96 -14.33 0.81
CA ILE A 60 8.55 -14.74 1.00
C ILE A 60 8.08 -15.87 0.07
N GLY A 61 8.96 -16.40 -0.77
CA GLY A 61 8.65 -17.51 -1.67
C GLY A 61 8.60 -18.85 -0.94
N ARG A 62 7.65 -19.69 -1.35
CA ARG A 62 7.46 -21.06 -0.87
C ARG A 62 8.71 -21.91 -1.11
N ASP A 63 9.24 -21.84 -2.34
CA ASP A 63 10.36 -22.69 -2.78
C ASP A 63 11.67 -22.33 -2.08
N ALA A 64 11.85 -21.04 -1.77
CA ALA A 64 13.01 -20.56 -1.03
C ALA A 64 12.98 -20.95 0.46
N LYS A 65 11.87 -21.54 0.96
CA LYS A 65 11.61 -21.86 2.38
C LYS A 65 12.04 -20.73 3.34
N GLY A 66 11.90 -19.48 2.88
CA GLY A 66 12.45 -18.30 3.55
C GLY A 66 11.90 -18.13 4.96
N THR A 67 12.70 -17.54 5.85
CA THR A 67 12.31 -17.35 7.27
C THR A 67 10.96 -16.66 7.42
N LEU A 68 10.67 -15.67 6.58
CA LEU A 68 9.38 -14.96 6.61
C LEU A 68 8.23 -15.83 6.08
N TYR A 69 8.46 -16.67 5.06
CA TYR A 69 7.43 -17.60 4.58
C TYR A 69 7.00 -18.55 5.70
N ARG A 70 7.97 -19.16 6.41
CA ARG A 70 7.67 -20.06 7.55
C ARG A 70 6.94 -19.34 8.69
N LEU A 71 7.32 -18.10 8.97
CA LEU A 71 6.64 -17.28 9.98
C LEU A 71 5.19 -17.01 9.59
N ILE A 72 4.94 -16.58 8.36
CA ILE A 72 3.58 -16.31 7.86
C ILE A 72 2.75 -17.59 7.87
N GLN A 73 3.33 -18.74 7.48
CA GLN A 73 2.65 -20.04 7.54
C GLN A 73 2.25 -20.43 8.97
N ARG A 74 3.11 -20.17 9.97
CA ARG A 74 2.74 -20.39 11.38
C ARG A 74 1.59 -19.51 11.81
N VAL A 75 1.65 -18.23 11.47
CA VAL A 75 0.61 -17.26 11.80
C VAL A 75 -0.71 -17.62 11.12
N SER A 76 -0.69 -18.08 9.85
CA SER A 76 -1.91 -18.49 9.16
C SER A 76 -2.59 -19.71 9.79
N MET A 77 -1.82 -20.61 10.42
CA MET A 77 -2.40 -21.73 11.18
C MET A 77 -3.07 -21.26 12.48
N THR A 78 -2.55 -20.20 13.11
CA THR A 78 -3.14 -19.61 14.32
C THR A 78 -4.40 -18.79 14.03
N TYR A 79 -4.42 -18.05 12.93
CA TYR A 79 -5.53 -17.16 12.55
C TYR A 79 -6.29 -17.74 11.35
N SER A 80 -6.90 -18.92 11.53
CA SER A 80 -7.61 -19.66 10.47
C SER A 80 -8.84 -18.94 9.92
N ASN A 81 -9.37 -17.95 10.65
CA ASN A 81 -10.45 -17.06 10.21
C ASN A 81 -9.99 -16.02 9.18
N LEU A 82 -8.69 -15.91 8.92
CA LEU A 82 -8.11 -15.01 7.93
C LEU A 82 -7.54 -15.81 6.76
N SER A 83 -7.68 -15.26 5.57
CA SER A 83 -7.06 -15.78 4.34
C SER A 83 -5.70 -15.11 4.10
N PHE A 84 -4.66 -15.90 3.89
CA PHE A 84 -3.29 -15.42 3.66
C PHE A 84 -2.86 -15.72 2.23
N PHE A 85 -2.42 -14.69 1.51
CA PHE A 85 -2.00 -14.80 0.10
C PHE A 85 -0.61 -14.22 -0.12
N PHE A 86 0.08 -14.70 -1.15
CA PHE A 86 1.41 -14.19 -1.54
C PHE A 86 1.41 -13.82 -3.01
N ILE A 87 1.83 -12.60 -3.35
CA ILE A 87 2.03 -12.21 -4.75
C ILE A 87 3.14 -13.09 -5.36
N SER A 88 2.81 -13.77 -6.46
CA SER A 88 3.75 -14.66 -7.14
C SER A 88 4.92 -13.91 -7.79
N PRO A 89 6.06 -14.56 -8.02
CA PRO A 89 7.19 -13.94 -8.73
C PRO A 89 6.81 -13.38 -10.10
N GLY A 90 5.94 -14.09 -10.85
CA GLY A 90 5.42 -13.63 -12.13
C GLY A 90 4.58 -12.36 -12.01
N LYS A 91 3.68 -12.27 -11.02
CA LYS A 91 2.91 -11.03 -10.77
C LYS A 91 3.80 -9.87 -10.32
N MET A 92 4.81 -10.15 -9.47
CA MET A 92 5.82 -9.15 -9.08
C MET A 92 6.51 -8.54 -10.32
N GLN A 93 6.93 -9.38 -11.27
CA GLN A 93 7.54 -8.91 -12.51
C GLN A 93 6.56 -8.12 -13.38
N ARG A 94 5.30 -8.56 -13.50
CA ARG A 94 4.28 -7.81 -14.24
C ARG A 94 4.05 -6.42 -13.65
N PHE A 95 4.08 -6.27 -12.34
CA PHE A 95 3.92 -4.97 -11.68
C PHE A 95 5.13 -4.06 -11.93
N ASP A 96 6.34 -4.62 -11.98
CA ASP A 96 7.55 -3.91 -12.40
C ASP A 96 7.45 -3.43 -13.86
N THR A 97 7.02 -4.30 -14.77
CA THR A 97 6.82 -3.95 -16.19
C THR A 97 5.73 -2.91 -16.39
N LEU A 98 4.62 -3.00 -15.64
CA LEU A 98 3.56 -1.99 -15.66
C LEU A 98 4.09 -0.63 -15.20
N PHE A 99 4.88 -0.59 -14.13
CA PHE A 99 5.50 0.65 -13.67
C PHE A 99 6.40 1.27 -14.74
N GLN A 100 7.23 0.45 -15.39
CA GLN A 100 8.08 0.92 -16.48
C GLN A 100 7.25 1.44 -17.66
N LYS A 101 6.19 0.75 -18.05
CA LYS A 101 5.27 1.18 -19.12
C LYS A 101 4.62 2.52 -18.80
N GLU A 102 4.16 2.71 -17.57
CA GLU A 102 3.45 3.93 -17.13
C GLU A 102 4.35 5.15 -16.90
N THR A 103 5.64 4.93 -16.65
CA THR A 103 6.54 6.00 -16.18
C THR A 103 7.76 6.20 -17.06
N GLY A 104 8.04 5.27 -17.98
CA GLY A 104 9.30 5.18 -18.71
C GLY A 104 10.50 4.80 -17.83
N ARG A 105 10.29 4.49 -16.54
CA ARG A 105 11.38 4.22 -15.58
C ARG A 105 11.45 2.75 -15.22
N ASP A 106 12.60 2.14 -15.48
CA ASP A 106 12.90 0.82 -14.97
C ASP A 106 13.25 0.91 -13.47
N ARG A 107 12.47 0.21 -12.65
CA ARG A 107 12.65 0.16 -11.20
C ARG A 107 14.02 -0.41 -10.80
N LYS A 108 14.45 -1.52 -11.42
CA LYS A 108 15.71 -2.20 -11.10
C LYS A 108 16.91 -1.35 -11.50
N LYS A 109 16.89 -0.78 -12.71
CA LYS A 109 17.95 0.14 -13.18
C LYS A 109 18.06 1.39 -12.31
N SER A 110 16.92 1.91 -11.84
CA SER A 110 16.87 3.06 -10.94
C SER A 110 17.07 2.72 -9.46
N GLN A 111 17.36 1.45 -9.15
CA GLN A 111 17.56 0.90 -7.80
C GLN A 111 16.44 1.23 -6.80
N SER A 112 15.21 1.39 -7.29
CA SER A 112 14.05 1.74 -6.45
C SER A 112 13.21 0.51 -6.10
N TRP A 113 12.26 0.70 -5.20
CA TRP A 113 11.19 -0.26 -4.92
C TRP A 113 9.84 0.37 -5.21
N LEU A 114 8.90 -0.40 -5.76
CA LEU A 114 7.50 0.04 -5.81
C LEU A 114 6.97 0.11 -4.39
N SER A 115 6.16 1.13 -4.09
CA SER A 115 5.56 1.25 -2.77
C SER A 115 4.45 0.22 -2.55
N THR A 116 4.09 -0.04 -1.29
CA THR A 116 2.88 -0.83 -0.98
C THR A 116 1.63 -0.18 -1.58
N GLY A 117 1.61 1.14 -1.76
CA GLY A 117 0.52 1.86 -2.42
C GLY A 117 0.36 1.46 -3.90
N TRP A 118 1.47 1.26 -4.63
CA TRP A 118 1.43 0.75 -6.00
C TRP A 118 0.81 -0.65 -6.07
N PHE A 119 1.31 -1.59 -5.27
CA PHE A 119 0.74 -2.94 -5.19
C PHE A 119 -0.74 -2.91 -4.87
N THR A 120 -1.13 -2.10 -3.89
CA THR A 120 -2.53 -1.98 -3.46
C THR A 120 -3.42 -1.41 -4.56
N MET A 121 -2.96 -0.38 -5.29
CA MET A 121 -3.73 0.23 -6.37
C MET A 121 -3.94 -0.75 -7.52
N VAL A 122 -2.88 -1.45 -7.97
CA VAL A 122 -2.98 -2.43 -9.06
C VAL A 122 -3.92 -3.57 -8.67
N ILE A 123 -3.79 -4.09 -7.45
CA ILE A 123 -4.70 -5.13 -6.92
C ILE A 123 -6.15 -4.63 -6.88
N ALA A 124 -6.39 -3.39 -6.44
CA ALA A 124 -7.74 -2.83 -6.40
C ALA A 124 -8.35 -2.67 -7.80
N ILE A 125 -7.56 -2.28 -8.80
CA ILE A 125 -8.02 -2.22 -10.19
C ILE A 125 -8.36 -3.62 -10.72
N GLU A 126 -7.60 -4.65 -10.34
CA GLU A 126 -7.90 -6.04 -10.72
C GLU A 126 -9.17 -6.59 -10.03
N MET A 127 -9.52 -6.07 -8.85
CA MET A 127 -10.55 -6.65 -7.98
C MET A 127 -11.85 -5.86 -7.93
N CYS A 128 -11.89 -4.61 -8.40
CA CYS A 128 -12.97 -3.69 -8.07
C CYS A 128 -13.45 -2.82 -9.23
N ASP A 129 -14.78 -2.63 -9.31
CA ASP A 129 -15.42 -1.78 -10.32
C ASP A 129 -15.39 -0.28 -9.95
N ASN A 130 -15.37 0.02 -8.64
CA ASN A 130 -15.35 1.37 -8.10
C ASN A 130 -14.31 1.45 -6.99
N ILE A 131 -13.40 2.42 -7.06
CA ILE A 131 -12.32 2.56 -6.07
C ILE A 131 -12.40 3.95 -5.42
N LYS A 132 -12.50 4.01 -4.09
CA LYS A 132 -12.45 5.25 -3.31
C LYS A 132 -11.16 5.30 -2.51
N VAL A 133 -10.31 6.29 -2.75
CA VAL A 133 -9.00 6.41 -2.11
C VAL A 133 -9.04 7.52 -1.06
N TYR A 134 -8.57 7.24 0.14
CA TYR A 134 -8.53 8.14 1.27
C TYR A 134 -7.11 8.20 1.86
N GLY A 135 -6.74 9.35 2.43
CA GLY A 135 -5.44 9.52 3.09
C GLY A 135 -4.24 9.49 2.13
N MET A 136 -4.49 9.72 0.84
CA MET A 136 -3.45 9.90 -0.19
C MET A 136 -3.55 11.30 -0.77
N VAL A 137 -2.52 12.11 -0.58
CA VAL A 137 -2.44 13.47 -1.15
C VAL A 137 -2.18 13.45 -2.66
N PRO A 138 -2.57 14.49 -3.42
CA PRO A 138 -2.31 14.55 -4.87
C PRO A 138 -0.80 14.69 -5.16
N PRO A 139 -0.34 14.35 -6.39
CA PRO A 139 1.09 14.34 -6.73
C PRO A 139 1.77 15.72 -6.59
N ASN A 140 1.03 16.82 -6.78
CA ASN A 140 1.56 18.17 -6.65
C ASN A 140 1.49 18.74 -5.23
N HIS A 141 1.04 17.96 -4.23
CA HIS A 141 0.80 18.44 -2.86
C HIS A 141 1.99 19.22 -2.28
N CYS A 142 3.20 18.66 -2.36
CA CYS A 142 4.41 19.24 -1.79
C CYS A 142 5.07 20.35 -2.63
N GLY A 143 4.49 20.67 -3.79
CA GLY A 143 4.93 21.78 -4.66
C GLY A 143 4.01 23.00 -4.62
N LYS A 144 2.88 22.94 -3.87
CA LYS A 144 1.90 24.03 -3.82
C LYS A 144 2.43 25.25 -3.06
N ARG A 145 1.96 26.44 -3.45
CA ARG A 145 2.17 27.71 -2.74
C ARG A 145 0.81 28.33 -2.38
N PRO A 146 0.57 28.75 -1.11
CA PRO A 146 1.46 28.58 0.05
C PRO A 146 1.70 27.10 0.38
N GLN A 147 2.83 26.82 1.04
CA GLN A 147 3.18 25.44 1.38
C GLN A 147 2.11 24.82 2.28
N PRO A 148 1.77 23.52 2.11
CA PRO A 148 0.86 22.83 3.02
C PRO A 148 1.36 22.92 4.46
N LYS A 149 0.42 22.90 5.42
CA LYS A 149 0.77 22.72 6.84
C LYS A 149 1.61 21.45 6.98
N ARG A 150 2.68 21.53 7.78
CA ARG A 150 3.52 20.36 8.10
C ARG A 150 2.65 19.29 8.75
N LEU A 151 2.69 18.08 8.19
CA LEU A 151 1.92 16.94 8.64
C LEU A 151 2.83 15.72 8.74
N PRO A 152 2.61 14.84 9.72
CA PRO A 152 3.39 13.62 9.84
C PRO A 152 3.09 12.68 8.66
N TYR A 153 4.12 12.02 8.16
CA TYR A 153 4.03 11.06 7.06
C TYR A 153 3.10 9.87 7.35
N HIS A 154 3.03 9.47 8.63
CA HIS A 154 2.10 8.44 9.09
C HIS A 154 1.15 9.06 10.12
N TYR A 155 -0.16 9.00 9.86
CA TYR A 155 -1.19 9.53 10.76
C TYR A 155 -1.13 8.93 12.17
N TYR A 156 -0.78 7.63 12.29
CA TYR A 156 -0.62 6.91 13.56
C TYR A 156 0.73 7.19 14.26
N LYS A 157 1.59 8.03 13.67
CA LYS A 157 2.85 8.48 14.27
C LYS A 157 2.90 10.01 14.21
N PRO A 158 2.19 10.72 15.10
CA PRO A 158 2.11 12.18 15.06
C PRO A 158 3.47 12.87 15.25
N ARG A 159 4.43 12.19 15.91
CA ARG A 159 5.83 12.64 16.06
C ARG A 159 6.78 12.05 15.00
N GLY A 160 6.22 11.53 13.90
CA GLY A 160 6.98 10.96 12.80
C GLY A 160 7.63 12.01 11.90
N PRO A 161 8.37 11.58 10.85
CA PRO A 161 8.94 12.51 9.89
C PRO A 161 7.85 13.27 9.13
N ASP A 162 8.19 14.46 8.65
CA ASP A 162 7.31 15.28 7.82
C ASP A 162 6.96 14.56 6.50
N GLU A 163 5.68 14.63 6.11
CA GLU A 163 5.14 13.98 4.94
C GLU A 163 5.85 14.42 3.66
N CYS A 164 5.97 15.72 3.44
CA CYS A 164 6.54 16.25 2.21
C CYS A 164 8.05 16.06 2.12
N VAL A 165 8.75 16.19 3.24
CA VAL A 165 10.18 15.83 3.32
C VAL A 165 10.36 14.35 2.95
N THR A 166 9.55 13.46 3.51
CA THR A 166 9.62 12.01 3.23
C THR A 166 9.36 11.71 1.75
N TYR A 167 8.32 12.32 1.15
CA TYR A 167 8.02 12.14 -0.26
C TYR A 167 9.14 12.62 -1.17
N LEU A 168 9.65 13.84 -0.93
CA LEU A 168 10.69 14.44 -1.78
C LEU A 168 12.03 13.70 -1.66
N GLN A 169 12.41 13.26 -0.45
CA GLN A 169 13.65 12.49 -0.24
C GLN A 169 13.59 11.14 -0.98
N ASN A 170 12.47 10.42 -0.88
CA ASN A 170 12.29 9.16 -1.60
C ASN A 170 12.27 9.37 -3.11
N GLU A 171 11.50 10.36 -3.58
CA GLU A 171 11.36 10.67 -5.00
C GLU A 171 12.70 11.03 -5.64
N ARG A 172 13.60 11.70 -4.92
CA ARG A 172 14.94 12.09 -5.40
C ARG A 172 16.01 11.03 -5.15
N GLY A 173 15.68 9.95 -4.46
CA GLY A 173 16.61 8.86 -4.16
C GLY A 173 17.28 8.30 -5.42
N ARG A 174 18.56 7.98 -5.31
CA ARG A 174 19.37 7.40 -6.40
C ARG A 174 19.94 6.03 -6.07
N ARG A 175 19.99 5.66 -4.79
CA ARG A 175 20.52 4.39 -4.27
C ARG A 175 19.77 4.03 -2.99
N GLY A 176 19.68 2.73 -2.68
CA GLY A 176 19.10 2.22 -1.44
C GLY A 176 17.59 1.92 -1.52
N SER A 177 16.95 1.73 -0.37
CA SER A 177 15.52 1.38 -0.30
C SER A 177 14.64 2.62 -0.36
N HIS A 178 14.53 3.23 -1.55
CA HIS A 178 13.67 4.38 -1.78
C HIS A 178 12.55 4.06 -2.78
N HIS A 179 11.51 4.89 -2.74
CA HIS A 179 10.32 4.77 -3.58
C HIS A 179 10.17 5.98 -4.52
N ARG A 180 9.35 5.85 -5.56
CA ARG A 180 9.00 6.96 -6.44
C ARG A 180 7.59 7.46 -6.12
N PHE A 181 7.38 7.91 -4.88
CA PHE A 181 6.04 8.22 -4.36
C PHE A 181 5.27 9.27 -5.15
N ILE A 182 5.95 10.28 -5.70
CA ILE A 182 5.31 11.33 -6.51
C ILE A 182 5.04 10.79 -7.91
N THR A 183 6.00 10.07 -8.49
CA THR A 183 5.82 9.41 -9.79
C THR A 183 4.63 8.44 -9.75
N GLU A 184 4.53 7.58 -8.73
CA GLU A 184 3.40 6.65 -8.56
C GLU A 184 2.06 7.39 -8.46
N LYS A 185 1.99 8.48 -7.67
CA LYS A 185 0.77 9.30 -7.56
C LYS A 185 0.37 9.97 -8.88
N GLN A 186 1.32 10.33 -9.73
CA GLN A 186 1.02 10.86 -11.07
C GLN A 186 0.35 9.78 -11.93
N VAL A 187 0.81 8.54 -11.86
CA VAL A 187 0.15 7.40 -12.53
C VAL A 187 -1.26 7.21 -11.98
N PHE A 188 -1.43 7.18 -10.66
CA PHE A 188 -2.75 6.98 -10.06
C PHE A 188 -3.74 8.08 -10.43
N ALA A 189 -3.29 9.34 -10.54
CA ALA A 189 -4.12 10.44 -11.00
C ALA A 189 -4.57 10.28 -12.46
N ARG A 190 -3.76 9.65 -13.33
CA ARG A 190 -4.17 9.31 -14.71
C ARG A 190 -5.12 8.13 -14.74
N TRP A 191 -4.82 7.07 -14.00
CA TRP A 191 -5.68 5.90 -13.85
C TRP A 191 -7.05 6.24 -13.28
N ALA A 192 -7.17 7.30 -12.47
CA ALA A 192 -8.44 7.79 -11.98
C ALA A 192 -9.47 8.06 -13.08
N LYS A 193 -9.00 8.52 -14.25
CA LYS A 193 -9.83 8.81 -15.41
C LYS A 193 -10.25 7.54 -16.18
N GLN A 194 -9.59 6.41 -15.92
CA GLN A 194 -9.77 5.16 -16.67
C GLN A 194 -10.51 4.09 -15.85
N TYR A 195 -10.24 4.00 -14.54
CA TYR A 195 -10.69 2.89 -13.68
C TYR A 195 -11.63 3.36 -12.55
N ASN A 196 -12.37 4.45 -12.77
CA ASN A 196 -13.37 4.97 -11.82
C ASN A 196 -12.84 5.07 -10.37
N ILE A 197 -11.67 5.72 -10.24
CA ILE A 197 -10.99 5.93 -8.96
C ILE A 197 -11.32 7.34 -8.46
N ARG A 198 -11.91 7.44 -7.28
CA ARG A 198 -12.24 8.72 -6.64
C ARG A 198 -11.33 8.95 -5.44
N PHE A 199 -10.53 10.01 -5.50
CA PHE A 199 -9.70 10.43 -4.37
C PHE A 199 -10.48 11.37 -3.46
N ASN A 200 -10.57 11.02 -2.18
CA ASN A 200 -11.11 11.88 -1.15
C ASN A 200 -9.95 12.53 -0.37
N TYR A 201 -9.66 13.77 -0.74
CA TYR A 201 -8.58 14.54 -0.15
C TYR A 201 -8.99 15.25 1.16
N PHE A 202 -10.29 15.35 1.44
CA PHE A 202 -10.83 16.09 2.59
C PHE A 202 -10.90 15.26 3.88
N THR A 203 -10.86 13.93 3.78
CA THR A 203 -10.67 13.06 4.95
C THR A 203 -9.24 13.17 5.46
N ARG A 204 -8.96 14.23 6.23
CA ARG A 204 -7.79 14.29 7.11
C ARG A 204 -7.95 13.24 8.20
N PHE A 205 -7.31 12.08 8.04
CA PHE A 205 -7.13 11.09 9.12
C PHE A 205 -6.31 11.62 10.31
N TYR A 206 -5.82 12.87 10.24
CA TYR A 206 -5.15 13.57 11.33
C TYR A 206 -6.08 13.92 12.49
N CYS A 207 -7.40 13.85 12.31
CA CYS A 207 -8.40 14.05 13.36
C CYS A 207 -8.58 12.75 14.21
N VAL A 208 -7.53 12.17 14.84
CA VAL A 208 -7.70 11.16 15.93
C VAL A 208 -6.56 11.21 16.97
N ASN A 209 -6.67 12.14 17.92
CA ASN A 209 -6.48 11.82 19.34
C ASN A 209 -7.19 12.88 20.17
N LYS A 210 -8.45 12.56 20.54
CA LYS A 210 -9.30 13.24 21.53
C LYS A 210 -9.54 14.73 21.32
N ASN A 211 -10.50 15.05 20.46
CA ASN A 211 -11.60 16.00 20.68
C ASN A 211 -12.16 16.45 19.32
N TYR A 212 -13.44 16.18 19.12
CA TYR A 212 -14.21 16.63 17.97
C TYR A 212 -14.26 18.16 17.96
N VAL A 213 -13.60 18.80 17.01
CA VAL A 213 -13.99 20.14 16.53
C VAL A 213 -13.76 20.17 15.02
N ASN A 214 -14.86 20.35 14.29
CA ASN A 214 -15.00 20.70 12.87
C ASN A 214 -13.71 20.63 12.02
N CYS A 215 -13.51 19.51 11.33
CA CYS A 215 -12.50 19.36 10.28
C CYS A 215 -13.05 19.99 8.94
N ASN A 216 -13.80 21.11 9.02
CA ASN A 216 -14.25 21.96 7.89
C ASN A 216 -13.64 23.36 8.03
N SER A 217 -12.75 23.70 7.10
CA SER A 217 -12.30 25.06 6.77
C SER A 217 -11.90 25.08 5.31
#